data_AF-A0A6P1YTT8-F1
#
_entry.id   AF-A0A6P1YTT8-F1
#
_cell.length_a   1.000
_cell.length_b   1.000
_cell.length_c   1.000
_cell.angle_alpha   90.00
_cell.angle_beta   90.00
_cell.angle_gamma   90.00
#
_symmetry.space_group_name_H-M   'P 1'
#
loop_
_entity.id
_entity.type
_entity.pdbx_description
1 polymer ?
#
loop_
_entity_poly.entity_id
_entity_poly.type
_entity_poly.pdbx_seq_one_letter_code
_entity_poly.pdbx_strand_id
1 'polypeptide(L)' 'MKKLLIATVACLGLAACNGNEEKVYTVDELVNDPATLERIYKECGNDPGRLSETPNCKNVAQARWKSRLNNMSKSLQ' A
#
# COMPACT_ATOMS: atom_id res chain seq x y z
N MET A 1 -39.74 -14.04 -16.17
CA MET A 1 -39.23 -12.65 -16.18
C MET A 1 -38.82 -12.14 -14.80
N LYS A 2 -39.60 -12.38 -13.74
CA LYS A 2 -39.30 -11.92 -12.36
C LYS A 2 -38.04 -12.55 -11.73
N LYS A 3 -37.75 -13.82 -12.04
CA LYS A 3 -36.58 -14.56 -11.53
C LYS A 3 -35.25 -14.11 -12.17
N LEU A 4 -35.29 -13.58 -13.39
CA LEU A 4 -34.11 -13.13 -14.12
C LEU A 4 -33.57 -11.81 -13.54
N LEU A 5 -34.47 -10.94 -13.07
CA LEU A 5 -34.14 -9.65 -12.46
C LEU A 5 -33.41 -9.79 -11.11
N ILE A 6 -33.72 -10.86 -10.35
CA ILE A 6 -33.11 -11.11 -9.04
C ILE A 6 -31.65 -11.59 -9.22
N ALA A 7 -31.39 -12.40 -10.24
CA ALA A 7 -30.04 -12.89 -10.54
C ALA A 7 -29.09 -11.76 -10.96
N THR A 8 -29.58 -10.79 -11.74
CA THR A 8 -28.76 -9.64 -12.19
C THR A 8 -28.39 -8.68 -11.07
N VAL A 9 -29.25 -8.49 -10.07
CA VAL A 9 -28.96 -7.61 -8.90
C VAL A 9 -27.92 -8.24 -7.98
N ALA A 10 -27.90 -9.57 -7.84
CA ALA A 10 -26.90 -10.27 -7.03
C ALA A 10 -25.48 -10.19 -7.60
N CYS A 11 -25.32 -10.19 -8.93
CA CYS A 11 -23.98 -10.08 -9.56
C CYS A 11 -23.37 -8.68 -9.48
N LEU A 12 -24.18 -7.62 -9.41
CA LEU A 12 -23.69 -6.23 -9.35
C LEU A 12 -23.09 -5.87 -7.96
N GLY A 13 -23.46 -6.58 -6.89
CA GLY A 13 -22.95 -6.34 -5.54
C GLY A 13 -21.49 -6.75 -5.33
N LEU A 14 -20.94 -7.62 -6.18
CA LEU A 14 -19.57 -8.14 -6.05
C LEU A 14 -18.50 -7.21 -6.66
N ALA A 15 -18.89 -6.24 -7.50
CA ALA A 15 -17.96 -5.28 -8.10
C ALA A 15 -17.57 -4.14 -7.13
N ALA A 16 -18.26 -3.99 -6.00
CA ALA A 16 -17.97 -2.97 -4.99
C ALA A 16 -16.88 -3.39 -3.97
N CYS A 17 -16.42 -4.64 -4.03
CA CYS A 17 -15.46 -5.19 -3.07
C CYS A 17 -14.00 -4.89 -3.45
N ASN A 18 -13.71 -3.66 -3.89
CA ASN A 18 -12.34 -3.11 -4.00
C ASN A 18 -12.34 -1.58 -3.80
N GLY A 19 -13.34 -1.06 -3.08
CA GLY A 19 -13.53 0.37 -2.86
C GLY A 19 -12.62 0.93 -1.79
N ASN A 20 -11.32 1.09 -2.11
CA ASN A 20 -10.48 2.25 -1.81
C ASN A 20 -9.09 1.92 -2.38
N GLU A 21 -8.81 2.29 -3.63
CA GLU A 21 -7.44 2.21 -4.14
C GLU A 21 -6.60 3.21 -3.33
N GLU A 22 -5.96 2.73 -2.27
CA GLU A 22 -5.04 3.52 -1.48
C GLU A 22 -3.99 4.12 -2.43
N LYS A 23 -3.70 5.42 -2.28
CA LYS A 23 -2.64 6.08 -3.06
C LYS A 23 -1.38 5.20 -2.98
N VAL A 24 -0.85 4.83 -4.14
CA VAL A 24 0.45 4.17 -4.22
C VAL A 24 1.54 5.23 -4.15
N TYR A 25 2.32 5.22 -3.08
CA TYR A 25 3.44 6.14 -2.89
C TYR A 25 4.70 5.59 -3.53
N THR A 26 5.40 6.41 -4.29
CA THR A 26 6.72 6.08 -4.82
C THR A 26 7.76 6.02 -3.70
N VAL A 27 8.87 5.32 -3.96
CA VAL A 27 9.99 5.24 -3.01
C VAL A 27 10.51 6.63 -2.63
N ASP A 28 10.61 7.55 -3.59
CA ASP A 28 11.13 8.90 -3.34
C ASP A 28 10.16 9.77 -2.53
N GLU A 29 8.85 9.67 -2.76
CA GLU A 29 7.86 10.33 -1.89
C GLU A 29 8.01 9.85 -0.44
N LEU A 30 8.16 8.55 -0.22
CA LEU A 30 8.32 7.96 1.11
C LEU A 30 9.65 8.32 1.79
N VAL A 31 10.75 8.42 1.02
CA VAL A 31 12.04 8.87 1.56
C VAL A 31 11.98 10.33 2.00
N ASN A 32 11.21 11.17 1.30
CA ASN A 32 11.08 12.59 1.58
C ASN A 32 9.97 12.93 2.60
N ASP A 33 9.09 11.99 2.91
CA ASP A 33 8.04 12.12 3.93
C ASP A 33 8.11 10.98 4.98
N PRO A 34 8.93 11.16 6.04
CA PRO A 34 9.10 10.17 7.09
C PRO A 34 7.81 9.84 7.86
N ALA A 35 6.86 10.79 7.95
CA ALA A 35 5.62 10.58 8.68
C ALA A 35 4.71 9.60 7.91
N THR A 36 4.59 9.78 6.59
CA THR A 36 3.86 8.85 5.73
C THR A 36 4.54 7.48 5.66
N LEU A 37 5.87 7.45 5.56
CA LEU A 37 6.64 6.20 5.58
C LEU A 37 6.38 5.38 6.85
N GLU A 38 6.41 6.02 8.02
CA GLU A 38 6.18 5.34 9.30
C GLU A 38 4.74 4.86 9.46
N ARG A 39 3.76 5.66 9.00
CA ARG A 39 2.35 5.26 9.00
C ARG A 39 2.13 3.99 8.17
N ILE A 40 2.58 3.97 6.92
CA ILE A 40 2.40 2.84 6.01
C ILE A 40 3.21 1.63 6.50
N TYR A 41 4.41 1.84 7.06
CA TYR A 41 5.19 0.77 7.64
C TYR A 41 4.44 0.03 8.77
N LYS A 42 3.74 0.76 9.64
CA LYS A 42 2.87 0.16 10.67
C LYS A 42 1.70 -0.59 10.04
N GLU A 43 1.07 -0.02 9.01
CA GLU A 43 -0.02 -0.67 8.28
C GLU A 43 0.41 -2.00 7.67
N CYS A 44 1.60 -2.05 7.05
CA CYS A 44 2.18 -3.29 6.53
C CYS A 44 2.41 -4.36 7.60
N GLY A 45 2.66 -3.95 8.85
CA GLY A 45 2.85 -4.86 9.99
C GLY A 45 1.56 -5.48 10.52
N ASN A 46 0.38 -4.94 10.17
CA ASN A 46 -0.90 -5.43 10.68
C ASN A 46 -1.31 -6.78 10.09
N ASP A 47 -0.90 -7.06 8.84
CA ASP A 47 -1.18 -8.33 8.15
C ASP A 47 -0.06 -8.64 7.16
N PRO A 48 1.11 -9.10 7.64
CA PRO A 48 2.29 -9.27 6.80
C PRO A 48 2.08 -10.28 5.66
N GLY A 49 1.24 -11.31 5.88
CA GLY A 49 0.97 -12.34 4.88
C GLY A 49 0.23 -11.78 3.66
N ARG A 50 -0.78 -10.94 3.89
CA ARG A 50 -1.58 -10.36 2.81
C ARG A 50 -0.99 -9.08 2.24
N LEU A 51 -0.37 -8.24 3.08
CA LEU A 51 0.02 -6.89 2.71
C LEU A 51 1.46 -6.77 2.18
N SER A 52 2.36 -7.70 2.49
CA SER A 52 3.76 -7.64 2.04
C SER A 52 3.92 -7.49 0.53
N GLU A 53 3.04 -8.11 -0.24
CA GLU A 53 3.08 -8.07 -1.70
C GLU A 53 2.43 -6.82 -2.32
N THR A 54 1.80 -5.97 -1.51
CA THR A 54 1.19 -4.72 -2.00
C THR A 54 2.25 -3.73 -2.46
N PRO A 55 1.93 -2.86 -3.45
CA PRO A 55 2.86 -1.86 -3.95
C PRO A 55 3.42 -0.95 -2.84
N ASN A 56 2.57 -0.49 -1.93
CA ASN A 56 2.97 0.38 -0.83
C ASN A 56 3.96 -0.31 0.13
N CYS A 57 3.72 -1.56 0.52
CA CYS A 57 4.64 -2.27 1.41
C CYS A 57 5.99 -2.58 0.74
N LYS A 58 6.01 -2.89 -0.55
CA LYS A 58 7.26 -3.02 -1.33
C LYS A 58 8.01 -1.68 -1.41
N ASN A 59 7.31 -0.58 -1.60
CA ASN A 59 7.92 0.74 -1.68
C ASN A 59 8.46 1.22 -0.32
N VAL A 60 7.75 0.92 0.77
CA VAL A 60 8.24 1.17 2.15
C VAL A 60 9.53 0.43 2.42
N ALA A 61 9.62 -0.86 2.07
CA ALA A 61 10.84 -1.65 2.28
C ALA A 61 12.04 -1.03 1.55
N GLN A 62 11.85 -0.64 0.28
CA GLN A 62 12.87 0.04 -0.52
C GLN A 62 13.22 1.43 0.02
N ALA A 63 12.23 2.21 0.46
CA ALA A 63 12.44 3.54 1.03
C ALA A 63 13.26 3.49 2.32
N ARG A 64 12.97 2.55 3.23
CA ARG A 64 13.76 2.38 4.47
C ARG A 64 15.20 2.01 4.17
N TRP A 65 15.44 1.14 3.19
CA TRP A 65 16.79 0.82 2.72
C TRP A 65 17.51 2.05 2.17
N LYS A 66 16.87 2.80 1.27
CA LYS A 66 17.42 4.02 0.68
C LYS A 66 17.72 5.09 1.74
N SER A 67 16.81 5.33 2.69
CA SER A 67 17.03 6.26 3.80
C SER A 67 18.23 5.86 4.67
N ARG A 68 18.39 4.56 4.95
CA ARG A 68 19.55 4.07 5.70
C ARG A 68 20.86 4.34 4.95
N LEU A 69 20.91 4.04 3.66
CA LEU A 69 22.09 4.32 2.83
C LEU A 69 22.42 5.82 2.77
N ASN A 70 21.40 6.66 2.57
CA ASN A 70 21.57 8.12 2.54
C ASN A 70 22.14 8.63 3.87
N ASN A 71 21.65 8.12 5.00
CA ASN A 71 22.14 8.52 6.32
C ASN A 71 23.59 8.06 6.53
N MET A 72 23.93 6.83 6.13
CA MET A 72 25.32 6.35 6.16
C MET A 72 26.23 7.23 5.31
N SER A 73 25.81 7.60 4.10
CA SER A 73 26.59 8.48 3.22
C SER A 73 26.82 9.86 3.85
N LYS A 74 25.81 10.43 4.53
CA LYS A 74 25.94 11.70 5.23
C LYS A 74 26.89 11.63 6.42
N SER A 75 26.96 10.49 7.11
CA SER A 75 27.88 10.29 8.24
C SER A 75 29.35 10.12 7.83
N LEU A 76 29.63 9.93 6.54
CA LEU A 76 30.99 9.78 6.00
C LEU A 76 31.57 11.09 5.44
N GLN A 77 30.77 12.17 5.44
CA GLN A 77 31.16 13.51 4.98
C GLN A 77 31.49 14.39 6.19
#